data_AF-A0A3A1XG02-F1
#
_entry.id   AF-A0A3A1XG02-F1
#
_cell.length_a   1.000
_cell.length_b   1.000
_cell.length_c   1.000
_cell.angle_alpha   90.00
_cell.angle_beta   90.00
_cell.angle_gamma   90.00
#
_symmetry.space_group_name_H-M   'P 1'
#
loop_
_entity.id
_entity.type
_entity.pdbx_description
1 polymer ?
#
loop_
_entity_poly.entity_id
_entity_poly.type
_entity_poly.pdbx_seq_one_letter_code
_entity_poly.pdbx_strand_id
1 'polypeptide(L)'
;MVGSMKFAPIVNPDARKAAPKPLQVDLRKVFSIGTIAWLVATIIALIVALLHITTWFPVLFCASGTIIGVLLLIWEHFDRWDYRRLGK
;
A
#
# COMPACT_ATOMS: atom_id res chain seq x y z
N MET A 1 2.40 36.14 39.41
CA MET A 1 1.41 35.47 38.53
C MET A 1 2.17 34.85 37.36
N VAL A 2 2.70 33.64 37.54
CA VAL A 2 3.44 32.94 36.47
C VAL A 2 2.46 32.00 35.78
N GLY A 3 2.15 32.31 34.52
CA GLY A 3 1.29 31.49 33.68
C GLY A 3 1.87 30.08 33.57
N SER A 4 1.05 29.09 33.90
CA SER A 4 1.36 27.67 33.78
C SER A 4 1.73 27.35 32.32
N MET A 5 3.02 27.28 32.04
CA MET A 5 3.52 26.73 30.77
C MET A 5 3.23 25.23 30.79
N LYS A 6 2.29 24.80 29.93
CA LYS A 6 1.95 23.40 29.70
C LYS A 6 3.16 22.71 29.08
N PHE A 7 4.05 22.20 29.93
CA PHE A 7 5.15 21.33 29.51
C PHE A 7 4.55 20.17 28.72
N ALA A 8 4.90 20.15 27.45
CA ALA A 8 4.36 19.29 26.42
C ALA A 8 4.56 17.79 26.77
N PRO A 9 3.87 16.87 26.05
CA PRO A 9 3.61 15.46 26.39
C PRO A 9 4.80 14.51 26.68
N ILE A 10 6.02 15.02 26.78
CA ILE A 10 7.24 14.27 27.11
C ILE A 10 7.26 13.83 28.59
N VAL A 11 6.68 14.62 29.50
CA VAL A 11 6.75 14.36 30.95
C VAL A 11 5.63 13.46 31.46
N ASN A 12 4.50 13.38 30.74
CA ASN A 12 3.34 12.61 31.17
C ASN A 12 2.70 11.86 29.98
N PRO A 13 2.99 10.57 29.79
CA PRO A 13 2.47 9.78 28.67
C PRO A 13 0.94 9.63 28.69
N ASP A 14 0.30 9.80 29.84
CA ASP A 14 -1.16 9.73 30.01
C ASP A 14 -1.88 10.99 29.50
N ALA A 15 -1.15 12.09 29.27
CA ALA A 15 -1.68 13.31 28.66
C ALA A 15 -1.69 13.26 27.12
N ARG A 16 -1.29 12.13 26.52
CA ARG A 16 -1.30 11.95 25.07
C ARG A 16 -2.76 11.89 24.59
N LYS A 17 -3.15 12.84 23.72
CA LYS A 17 -4.45 12.76 23.03
C LYS A 17 -4.57 11.37 22.40
N ALA A 18 -5.73 10.74 22.59
CA ALA A 18 -6.06 9.50 21.91
C ALA A 18 -5.71 9.64 20.42
N ALA A 19 -4.91 8.70 19.91
CA ALA A 19 -4.44 8.75 18.54
C ALA A 19 -5.66 8.95 17.63
N PRO A 20 -5.60 9.91 16.68
CA PRO A 20 -6.73 10.16 15.80
C PRO A 20 -7.11 8.85 15.11
N LYS A 21 -8.41 8.61 15.02
CA LYS A 21 -8.96 7.38 14.45
C LYS A 21 -8.32 7.20 13.07
N PRO A 22 -7.63 6.07 12.80
CA PRO A 22 -6.88 5.89 11.57
C PRO A 22 -7.81 6.14 10.39
N LEU A 23 -7.40 7.03 9.49
CA LEU A 23 -8.16 7.36 8.29
C LEU A 23 -8.30 6.06 7.51
N GLN A 24 -9.54 5.59 7.34
CA GLN A 24 -9.84 4.36 6.62
C GLN A 24 -9.72 4.64 5.13
N VAL A 25 -8.48 4.82 4.66
CA VAL A 25 -8.18 4.81 3.25
C VAL A 25 -8.27 3.34 2.83
N ASP A 26 -9.14 3.03 1.88
CA ASP A 26 -9.25 1.68 1.32
C ASP A 26 -7.98 1.40 0.49
N LEU A 27 -6.86 1.08 1.16
CA LEU A 27 -5.58 0.70 0.55
C LEU A 27 -5.79 -0.43 -0.46
N ARG A 28 -6.64 -1.40 -0.12
CA ARG A 28 -7.08 -2.46 -1.03
C ARG A 28 -7.61 -1.94 -2.37
N LYS A 29 -8.45 -0.90 -2.38
CA LYS A 29 -9.02 -0.36 -3.62
C LYS A 29 -7.92 0.25 -4.47
N VAL A 30 -7.07 1.08 -3.88
CA VAL A 30 -5.95 1.74 -4.59
C VAL A 30 -4.96 0.72 -5.16
N PHE A 31 -4.53 -0.25 -4.35
CA PHE A 31 -3.62 -1.31 -4.80
C PHE A 31 -4.25 -2.22 -5.86
N SER A 32 -5.56 -2.51 -5.77
CA SER A 32 -6.25 -3.32 -6.77
C SER A 32 -6.33 -2.62 -8.12
N ILE A 33 -6.65 -1.33 -8.14
CA ILE A 33 -6.71 -0.53 -9.37
C ILE A 33 -5.32 -0.46 -10.02
N GLY A 34 -4.28 -0.20 -9.22
CA GLY A 34 -2.90 -0.18 -9.70
C GLY A 34 -2.48 -1.54 -10.30
N THR A 35 -2.81 -2.64 -9.63
CA THR A 35 -2.45 -3.98 -10.10
C THR A 35 -3.20 -4.37 -11.38
N ILE A 36 -4.49 -4.03 -11.49
CA ILE A 36 -5.27 -4.25 -12.71
C ILE A 36 -4.67 -3.45 -13.87
N ALA A 37 -4.31 -2.19 -13.65
CA ALA A 37 -3.69 -1.35 -14.66
C ALA A 37 -2.35 -1.94 -15.14
N TRP A 38 -1.49 -2.39 -14.23
CA TRP A 38 -0.23 -3.07 -14.56
C TRP A 38 -0.43 -4.39 -15.30
N LEU A 39 -1.44 -5.17 -14.92
CA LEU A 39 -1.77 -6.44 -15.58
C LEU A 39 -2.23 -6.20 -17.03
N VAL A 40 -3.10 -5.20 -17.26
CA VAL A 40 -3.53 -4.80 -18.60
C VAL A 40 -2.33 -4.33 -19.43
N ALA A 41 -1.45 -3.50 -18.86
CA ALA A 41 -0.23 -3.06 -19.53
C ALA A 41 0.69 -4.24 -19.91
N THR A 42 0.82 -5.24 -19.03
CA THR A 42 1.60 -6.47 -19.30
C THR A 42 1.00 -7.27 -20.45
N ILE A 43 -0.33 -7.42 -20.51
CA ILE A 43 -1.00 -8.13 -21.60
C ILE A 43 -0.76 -7.41 -22.92
N ILE A 44 -0.92 -6.09 -22.97
CA ILE A 44 -0.68 -5.29 -24.17
C ILE A 44 0.79 -5.42 -24.61
N ALA A 45 1.73 -5.24 -23.69
CA ALA A 45 3.16 -5.36 -23.99
C ALA A 45 3.51 -6.76 -24.52
N LEU A 46 2.92 -7.81 -23.95
CA LEU A 46 3.15 -9.20 -24.37
C LEU A 46 2.61 -9.44 -25.78
N ILE A 47 1.40 -8.94 -26.11
CA ILE A 47 0.85 -9.04 -27.47
C ILE A 47 1.76 -8.33 -28.48
N VAL A 48 2.21 -7.12 -28.17
CA VAL A 48 3.09 -6.33 -29.06
C VAL A 48 4.45 -7.03 -29.24
N ALA A 49 4.98 -7.67 -28.19
CA ALA A 49 6.22 -8.45 -28.26
C ALA A 49 6.06 -9.73 -29.10
N LEU A 50 4.92 -10.42 -28.98
CA LEU A 50 4.60 -11.60 -29.81
C LEU A 50 4.43 -11.25 -31.30
N LEU A 51 3.95 -10.05 -31.60
CA LEU A 51 3.90 -9.51 -32.97
C LEU A 51 5.28 -9.05 -33.48
N HIS A 52 6.36 -9.23 -32.70
CA HIS A 52 7.72 -8.77 -33.03
C HIS A 52 7.85 -7.26 -33.30
N ILE A 53 6.90 -6.46 -32.80
CA ILE A 53 6.91 -4.99 -32.95
C ILE A 53 7.83 -4.34 -31.91
N THR A 54 8.03 -4.99 -30.76
CA THR A 54 8.90 -4.50 -29.67
C THR A 54 9.79 -5.59 -29.11
N THR A 55 10.78 -5.22 -28.31
CA THR A 55 11.68 -6.16 -27.61
C THR A 55 10.99 -6.77 -26.39
N TRP A 56 11.61 -7.76 -25.75
CA TRP A 56 11.08 -8.35 -24.51
C TRP A 56 11.22 -7.43 -23.28
N PHE A 57 11.96 -6.33 -23.39
CA PHE A 57 12.25 -5.43 -22.26
C PHE A 57 11.01 -4.77 -21.65
N PRO A 58 10.05 -4.21 -22.43
CA PRO A 58 8.83 -3.63 -21.87
C PRO A 58 7.96 -4.68 -21.17
N VAL A 59 7.94 -5.92 -21.67
CA VAL A 59 7.21 -7.03 -21.06
C VAL A 59 7.72 -7.31 -19.65
N LEU A 60 9.05 -7.37 -19.48
CA LEU A 60 9.67 -7.58 -18.18
C LEU A 60 9.38 -6.43 -17.20
N PHE A 61 9.36 -5.19 -17.70
CA PHE A 61 9.06 -4.01 -16.89
C PHE A 61 7.59 -3.96 -16.44
N CYS A 62 6.66 -4.31 -17.32
CA CYS A 62 5.25 -4.40 -16.97
C CYS A 62 4.96 -5.59 -16.03
N ALA A 63 5.61 -6.72 -16.28
CA ALA A 63 5.50 -7.91 -15.43
C ALA A 63 6.02 -7.62 -14.02
N SER A 64 7.14 -6.92 -13.87
CA SER A 64 7.66 -6.55 -12.54
C SER A 64 6.69 -5.65 -11.78
N GLY A 65 6.11 -4.63 -12.43
CA GLY A 65 5.06 -3.79 -11.84
C GLY A 65 3.83 -4.58 -11.42
N THR A 66 3.42 -5.57 -12.20
CA THR A 66 2.31 -6.48 -11.86
C THR A 66 2.65 -7.34 -10.64
N ILE A 67 3.85 -7.92 -10.59
CA ILE A 67 4.32 -8.74 -9.47
C ILE A 67 4.37 -7.91 -8.18
N ILE A 68 4.92 -6.70 -8.22
CA ILE A 68 4.97 -5.79 -7.07
C ILE A 68 3.54 -5.45 -6.61
N GLY A 69 2.63 -5.14 -7.53
CA GLY A 69 1.22 -4.87 -7.22
C GLY A 69 0.53 -6.04 -6.51
N VAL A 70 0.75 -7.27 -7.01
CA VAL A 70 0.23 -8.51 -6.39
C VAL A 70 0.83 -8.73 -4.99
N LEU A 71 2.14 -8.53 -4.82
CA LEU A 71 2.80 -8.66 -3.52
C LEU A 71 2.23 -7.68 -2.49
N LEU A 72 1.98 -6.42 -2.89
CA LEU A 72 1.35 -5.41 -2.02
C LEU A 72 -0.09 -5.78 -1.64
N LEU A 73 -0.87 -6.35 -2.57
CA LEU A 73 -2.22 -6.85 -2.29
C LEU A 73 -2.21 -8.04 -1.33
N ILE A 74 -1.24 -8.94 -1.49
CA ILE A 74 -1.03 -10.07 -0.58
C ILE A 74 -0.66 -9.56 0.81
N TRP A 75 0.28 -8.63 0.90
CA TRP A 75 0.69 -8.00 2.16
C TRP A 75 -0.49 -7.34 2.88
N GLU A 76 -1.30 -6.53 2.18
CA GLU A 76 -2.52 -5.91 2.72
C GLU A 76 -3.55 -6.95 3.18
N HIS A 77 -3.66 -8.09 2.49
CA HIS A 77 -4.52 -9.18 2.93
C HIS A 77 -4.02 -9.83 4.22
N PHE A 78 -2.70 -10.03 4.35
CA PHE A 78 -2.07 -10.59 5.55
C PHE A 78 -2.10 -9.63 6.74
N ASP A 79 -1.79 -8.35 6.55
CA ASP A 79 -1.81 -7.32 7.61
C ASP A 79 -3.20 -7.28 8.28
N ARG A 80 -4.27 -7.31 7.48
CA ARG A 80 -5.65 -7.40 7.98
C ARG A 80 -6.00 -8.72 8.66
N TRP A 81 -5.36 -9.82 8.26
CA TRP A 81 -5.48 -11.11 8.95
C TRP A 81 -4.78 -11.11 10.30
N ASP A 82 -3.65 -10.43 10.41
CA ASP A 82 -2.84 -10.37 11.62
C ASP A 82 -3.51 -9.55 12.72
N TYR A 83 -4.13 -8.40 12.39
CA TYR A 83 -4.95 -7.66 13.35
C TYR A 83 -6.08 -8.50 13.97
N ARG A 84 -6.67 -9.43 13.22
CA ARG A 84 -7.71 -10.33 13.75
C ARG A 84 -7.14 -11.42 14.66
N ARG A 85 -5.86 -11.77 14.51
CA ARG A 85 -5.17 -12.75 15.36
C ARG A 85 -4.66 -12.11 16.65
N LEU A 86 -4.14 -10.89 16.57
CA LEU A 86 -3.61 -10.12 17.71
C LEU A 86 -4.70 -9.49 18.60
N GLY A 87 -5.96 -9.46 18.14
CA GLY A 87 -7.11 -8.99 18.92
C GLY A 87 -7.75 -10.06 19.82
N LYS A 88 -7.12 -11.23 19.98
CA LYS A 88 -7.38 -12.20 21.05
C LYS A 88 -6.29 -12.09 22.09
#